data_AF-X6CKN7-F1
#
_entry.id   AF-X6CKN7-F1
#
_cell.length_a   1.000
_cell.length_b   1.000
_cell.length_c   1.000
_cell.angle_alpha   90.00
_cell.angle_beta   90.00
_cell.angle_gamma   90.00
#
_symmetry.space_group_name_H-M   'P 1'
#
loop_
_entity.id
_entity.type
_entity.pdbx_description
1 polymer ?
#
loop_
_entity_poly.entity_id
_entity_poly.type
_entity_poly.pdbx_seq_one_letter_code
_entity_poly.pdbx_strand_id
1 'polypeptide(L)'
;MIDIKNLIDAVDVADARSSMYYVIRYIKQAKYFKEYGKDIFEDEHHSAPSPHVRRIALEIIAVIEKHEGMPASALEESKVIELLDYITSIEGGLSTEFSDEELAAAVEFNSNIVSPNIDS
;
A
#
# COMPACT_ATOMS: atom_id res chain seq x y z
N MET A 1 -8.68 6.28 -18.88
CA MET A 1 -7.51 5.58 -18.33
C MET A 1 -7.43 5.97 -16.86
N ILE A 2 -7.38 5.00 -15.96
CA ILE A 2 -7.30 5.24 -14.51
C ILE A 2 -5.96 5.92 -14.23
N ASP A 3 -5.97 7.08 -13.57
CA ASP A 3 -4.75 7.88 -13.40
C ASP A 3 -4.05 7.59 -12.05
N ILE A 4 -3.82 6.30 -11.77
CA ILE A 4 -3.11 5.87 -10.55
C ILE A 4 -1.65 6.27 -10.62
N LYS A 5 -1.05 6.20 -11.81
CA LYS A 5 0.38 6.46 -12.01
C LYS A 5 0.77 7.89 -11.58
N ASN A 6 -0.04 8.90 -11.90
CA ASN A 6 0.25 10.27 -11.49
C ASN A 6 0.18 10.47 -9.97
N LEU A 7 -0.67 9.73 -9.25
CA LEU A 7 -0.72 9.77 -7.79
C LEU A 7 0.51 9.13 -7.16
N ILE A 8 1.02 8.06 -7.77
CA ILE A 8 2.17 7.29 -7.28
C ILE A 8 3.50 7.97 -7.63
N ASP A 9 3.63 8.59 -8.81
CA ASP A 9 4.84 9.31 -9.21
C ASP A 9 5.09 10.58 -8.37
N ALA A 10 4.07 11.06 -7.65
CA ALA A 10 4.13 12.27 -6.83
C ALA A 10 4.61 12.04 -5.39
N VAL A 11 4.91 10.78 -5.02
CA VAL A 11 5.26 10.38 -3.65
C VAL A 11 6.56 9.56 -3.67
N ASP A 12 7.18 9.39 -2.51
CA ASP A 12 8.36 8.53 -2.41
C ASP A 12 7.99 7.06 -2.65
N VAL A 13 9.00 6.26 -3.01
CA VAL A 13 8.81 4.86 -3.41
C VAL A 13 8.29 4.00 -2.26
N ALA A 14 8.66 4.30 -1.02
CA ALA A 14 8.24 3.55 0.15
C ALA A 14 6.75 3.77 0.46
N ASP A 15 6.29 5.02 0.41
CA ASP A 15 4.90 5.41 0.58
C ASP A 15 4.05 4.95 -0.60
N ALA A 16 4.59 4.99 -1.84
CA ALA A 16 3.95 4.40 -3.01
C ALA A 16 3.67 2.91 -2.81
N ARG A 17 4.69 2.12 -2.46
CA ARG A 17 4.55 0.67 -2.22
C ARG A 17 3.59 0.38 -1.07
N SER A 18 3.72 1.10 0.03
CA SER A 18 2.84 0.95 1.19
C SER A 18 1.39 1.26 0.82
N SER A 19 1.15 2.31 0.04
CA SER A 19 -0.20 2.67 -0.42
C SER A 19 -0.77 1.59 -1.34
N MET A 20 0.01 1.09 -2.29
CA MET A 20 -0.39 0.03 -3.22
C MET A 20 -0.73 -1.28 -2.49
N TYR A 21 0.02 -1.65 -1.44
CA TYR A 21 -0.32 -2.78 -0.58
C TYR A 21 -1.74 -2.67 -0.01
N TYR A 22 -2.09 -1.52 0.58
CA TYR A 22 -3.43 -1.31 1.14
C TYR A 22 -4.53 -1.28 0.08
N VAL A 23 -4.25 -0.74 -1.10
CA VAL A 23 -5.19 -0.78 -2.24
C VAL A 23 -5.45 -2.22 -2.70
N ILE A 24 -4.40 -3.02 -2.88
CA ILE A 24 -4.50 -4.44 -3.24
C ILE A 24 -5.32 -5.20 -2.19
N ARG A 25 -5.01 -4.96 -0.91
CA ARG A 25 -5.73 -5.57 0.21
C ARG A 25 -7.21 -5.19 0.19
N TYR A 26 -7.52 -3.90 -0.03
CA TYR A 26 -8.88 -3.43 -0.15
C TYR A 26 -9.64 -4.13 -1.29
N ILE A 27 -9.08 -4.13 -2.50
CA ILE A 27 -9.71 -4.74 -3.68
C ILE A 27 -9.98 -6.24 -3.47
N LYS A 28 -9.04 -6.99 -2.87
CA LYS A 28 -9.20 -8.42 -2.55
C LYS A 28 -10.30 -8.68 -1.53
N GLN A 29 -10.44 -7.79 -0.55
CA GLN A 29 -11.29 -8.01 0.63
C GLN A 29 -12.62 -7.24 0.58
N ALA A 30 -12.83 -6.40 -0.45
CA ALA A 30 -13.96 -5.47 -0.54
C ALA A 30 -15.33 -6.12 -0.31
N LYS A 31 -15.52 -7.34 -0.85
CA LYS A 31 -16.76 -8.12 -0.69
C LYS A 31 -17.04 -8.52 0.75
N TYR A 32 -16.01 -8.64 1.58
CA TYR A 32 -16.08 -9.16 2.94
C TYR A 32 -16.10 -8.04 4.00
N PHE A 33 -15.70 -6.80 3.70
CA PHE A 33 -15.66 -5.74 4.73
C PHE A 33 -17.00 -5.43 5.37
N LYS A 34 -18.11 -5.51 4.62
CA LYS A 34 -19.45 -5.31 5.19
C LYS A 34 -19.81 -6.36 6.24
N GLU A 35 -19.25 -7.57 6.15
CA GLU A 35 -19.55 -8.67 7.08
C GLU A 35 -18.67 -8.62 8.34
N TYR A 36 -17.42 -8.15 8.21
CA TYR A 36 -16.44 -8.24 9.30
C TYR A 36 -16.11 -6.91 9.99
N GLY A 37 -16.57 -5.77 9.47
CA GLY A 37 -16.32 -4.45 10.08
C GLY A 37 -14.85 -4.07 10.23
N LYS A 38 -13.96 -4.73 9.47
CA LYS A 38 -12.51 -4.55 9.56
C LYS A 38 -12.07 -3.28 8.85
N ASP A 39 -11.23 -2.48 9.51
CA ASP A 39 -10.48 -1.42 8.85
C ASP A 39 -9.37 -2.06 7.98
N ILE A 40 -9.24 -1.61 6.73
CA ILE A 40 -8.21 -2.09 5.81
C ILE A 40 -6.79 -1.75 6.25
N PHE A 41 -6.67 -0.72 7.11
CA PHE A 41 -5.42 -0.22 7.66
C PHE A 41 -5.04 -0.90 8.99
N GLU A 42 -5.96 -1.65 9.59
CA GLU A 42 -5.66 -2.47 10.76
C GLU A 42 -5.01 -3.78 10.31
N ASP A 43 -3.71 -3.89 10.51
CA ASP A 43 -2.94 -5.10 10.28
C ASP A 43 -2.37 -5.60 11.61
N GLU A 44 -2.74 -6.81 12.03
CA GLU A 44 -2.25 -7.39 13.29
C GLU A 44 -0.72 -7.58 13.29
N HIS A 45 -0.10 -7.58 12.11
CA HIS A 45 1.33 -7.87 11.92
C HIS A 45 2.15 -6.64 11.53
N HIS A 46 1.51 -5.51 11.21
CA HIS A 46 2.19 -4.28 10.78
C HIS A 46 1.77 -3.08 11.61
N SER A 47 2.71 -2.13 11.78
CA SER A 47 2.36 -0.83 12.35
C SER A 47 1.33 -0.13 11.47
N ALA A 48 0.40 0.61 12.08
CA ALA A 48 -0.58 1.40 11.35
C ALA A 48 0.13 2.31 10.32
N PRO A 49 -0.41 2.45 9.10
CA PRO A 49 0.23 3.27 8.08
C PRO A 49 0.32 4.73 8.50
N SER A 50 1.30 5.44 7.93
CA SER A 50 1.37 6.89 8.09
C SER A 50 0.05 7.54 7.59
N PRO A 51 -0.36 8.70 8.14
CA PRO A 51 -1.51 9.44 7.62
C PRO A 51 -1.40 9.76 6.13
N HIS A 52 -0.16 9.90 5.62
CA HIS A 52 0.12 10.15 4.22
C HIS A 52 -0.23 8.94 3.34
N VAL A 53 0.31 7.76 3.67
CA VAL A 53 0.01 6.48 3.01
C VAL A 53 -1.49 6.19 3.03
N ARG A 54 -2.14 6.40 4.19
CA ARG A 54 -3.59 6.21 4.32
C ARG A 54 -4.37 7.09 3.34
N ARG A 55 -4.01 8.36 3.23
CA ARG A 55 -4.66 9.32 2.32
C ARG A 55 -4.48 8.88 0.86
N ILE A 56 -3.26 8.55 0.44
CA ILE A 56 -2.97 8.13 -0.93
C ILE A 56 -3.74 6.85 -1.28
N ALA A 57 -3.74 5.85 -0.40
CA ALA A 57 -4.48 4.61 -0.61
C ALA A 57 -5.98 4.87 -0.83
N LEU A 58 -6.58 5.75 -0.01
CA LEU A 58 -7.98 6.14 -0.17
C LEU A 58 -8.25 6.92 -1.46
N GLU A 59 -7.34 7.81 -1.87
CA GLU A 59 -7.44 8.54 -3.14
C GLU A 59 -7.40 7.58 -4.34
N ILE A 60 -6.50 6.60 -4.33
CA ILE A 60 -6.41 5.56 -5.38
C ILE A 60 -7.70 4.72 -5.41
N ILE A 61 -8.20 4.28 -4.26
CA ILE A 61 -9.46 3.53 -4.17
C ILE A 61 -10.61 4.35 -4.78
N ALA A 62 -10.73 5.63 -4.40
CA ALA A 62 -11.77 6.50 -4.91
C ALA A 62 -11.68 6.69 -6.44
N VAL A 63 -10.47 6.78 -7.00
CA VAL A 63 -10.25 6.86 -8.44
C VAL A 63 -10.69 5.56 -9.15
N ILE A 64 -10.37 4.39 -8.58
CA ILE A 64 -10.79 3.09 -9.11
C ILE A 64 -12.32 2.98 -9.11
N GLU A 65 -12.96 3.19 -7.95
CA GLU A 65 -14.42 3.06 -7.84
C GLU A 65 -15.17 4.07 -8.71
N LYS A 66 -14.64 5.29 -8.84
CA LYS A 66 -15.18 6.29 -9.76
C LYS A 66 -15.06 5.86 -11.23
N HIS A 67 -13.95 5.22 -11.61
CA HIS A 67 -13.76 4.72 -12.96
C HIS A 67 -14.69 3.55 -13.28
N GLU A 68 -14.84 2.60 -12.36
CA GLU A 68 -15.74 1.45 -12.52
C GLU A 68 -17.22 1.83 -12.35
N GLY A 69 -17.51 2.99 -11.77
CA GLY A 69 -18.86 3.47 -11.51
C GLY A 69 -19.59 2.73 -10.39
N MET A 70 -18.87 1.93 -9.61
CA MET A 70 -19.40 1.11 -8.52
C MET A 70 -18.33 0.81 -7.47
N PRO A 71 -18.73 0.47 -6.24
CA PRO A 71 -17.76 0.12 -5.21
C PRO A 71 -17.07 -1.20 -5.52
N ALA A 72 -15.84 -1.38 -5.02
CA ALA A 72 -15.06 -2.61 -5.25
C ALA A 72 -15.79 -3.87 -4.75
N SER A 73 -16.64 -3.73 -3.72
CA SER A 73 -17.46 -4.83 -3.19
C SER A 73 -18.52 -5.34 -4.18
N ALA A 74 -18.87 -4.55 -5.21
CA ALA A 74 -19.85 -4.90 -6.23
C ALA A 74 -19.21 -5.44 -7.52
N LEU A 75 -17.88 -5.48 -7.61
CA LEU A 75 -17.18 -5.94 -8.80
C LEU A 75 -17.30 -7.46 -8.97
N GLU A 76 -17.42 -7.89 -10.23
CA GLU A 76 -17.27 -9.29 -10.58
C GLU A 76 -15.82 -9.77 -10.39
N GLU A 77 -15.65 -11.05 -10.13
CA GLU A 77 -14.33 -11.63 -9.82
C GLU A 77 -13.31 -11.41 -10.96
N SER A 78 -13.74 -11.53 -12.22
CA SER A 78 -12.88 -11.24 -13.37
C SER A 78 -12.37 -9.80 -13.37
N LYS A 79 -13.21 -8.84 -12.99
CA LYS A 79 -12.83 -7.42 -12.92
C LYS A 79 -11.88 -7.16 -11.77
N VAL A 80 -12.07 -7.84 -10.63
CA VAL A 80 -11.13 -7.80 -9.51
C VAL A 80 -9.74 -8.28 -9.95
N ILE A 81 -9.66 -9.39 -10.68
CA ILE A 81 -8.39 -9.92 -11.20
C ILE A 81 -7.73 -8.91 -12.15
N GLU A 82 -8.48 -8.36 -13.12
CA GLU A 82 -7.97 -7.34 -14.05
C GLU A 82 -7.40 -6.11 -13.32
N LEU A 83 -8.07 -5.64 -12.28
CA LEU A 83 -7.59 -4.50 -11.47
C LEU A 83 -6.32 -4.87 -10.69
N LEU A 84 -6.25 -6.07 -10.13
CA LEU A 84 -5.06 -6.53 -9.41
C LEU A 84 -3.85 -6.66 -10.34
N ASP A 85 -4.04 -7.20 -11.55
CA ASP A 85 -2.98 -7.27 -12.55
C ASP A 85 -2.50 -5.88 -12.95
N TYR A 86 -3.44 -4.94 -13.17
CA TYR A 86 -3.10 -3.55 -13.48
C TYR A 86 -2.31 -2.88 -12.35
N ILE A 87 -2.77 -2.98 -11.10
CA ILE A 87 -2.11 -2.38 -9.93
C ILE A 87 -0.71 -3.00 -9.74
N THR A 88 -0.59 -4.32 -9.86
CA THR A 88 0.70 -5.02 -9.75
C THR A 88 1.66 -4.62 -10.87
N SER A 89 1.16 -4.36 -12.07
CA SER A 89 1.99 -3.86 -13.18
C SER A 89 2.57 -2.47 -12.91
N ILE A 90 1.81 -1.60 -12.23
CA ILE A 90 2.29 -0.27 -11.81
C ILE A 90 3.33 -0.43 -10.69
N GLU A 91 3.04 -1.26 -9.69
CA GLU A 91 3.96 -1.52 -8.58
C GLU A 91 5.30 -2.09 -9.07
N GLY A 92 5.27 -3.01 -10.04
CA GLY A 92 6.47 -3.57 -10.66
C GLY A 92 7.31 -2.55 -11.44
N GLY A 93 6.75 -1.38 -11.77
CA GLY A 93 7.46 -0.26 -12.37
C GLY A 93 8.16 0.66 -11.37
N LEU A 94 7.94 0.47 -10.06
CA LEU A 94 8.60 1.26 -9.02
C LEU A 94 10.05 0.82 -8.84
N SER A 95 10.97 1.79 -8.73
CA SER A 95 12.40 1.54 -8.54
C SER A 95 12.65 0.55 -7.40
N THR A 96 13.43 -0.49 -7.66
CA THR A 96 13.86 -1.48 -6.66
C THR A 96 15.08 -1.04 -5.86
N GLU A 97 15.74 0.03 -6.29
CA GLU A 97 16.92 0.57 -5.61
C GLU A 97 16.47 1.43 -4.43
N PHE A 98 16.96 1.07 -3.24
CA PHE A 98 16.92 1.95 -2.08
C PHE A 98 17.76 3.19 -2.39
N SER A 99 17.27 4.37 -2.02
CA SER A 99 18.08 5.59 -2.04
C SER A 99 19.27 5.46 -1.08
N ASP A 100 20.34 6.21 -1.35
CA ASP A 100 21.51 6.27 -0.45
C ASP A 100 21.10 6.71 0.97
N GLU A 101 20.04 7.50 1.09
CA GLU A 101 19.47 7.99 2.35
C GLU A 101 18.74 6.87 3.11
N GLU A 102 17.96 6.03 2.42
CA GLU A 102 17.30 4.85 3.00
C GLU A 102 18.33 3.79 3.44
N LEU A 103 19.40 3.60 2.65
CA LEU A 103 20.51 2.73 3.01
C LEU A 103 21.26 3.26 4.24
N ALA A 104 21.54 4.56 4.29
CA ALA A 104 22.20 5.19 5.43
C ALA A 104 21.36 5.07 6.72
N ALA A 105 20.06 5.34 6.63
CA ALA A 105 19.13 5.20 7.76
C ALA A 105 19.04 3.75 8.27
N ALA A 106 19.01 2.77 7.36
CA ALA A 106 19.02 1.35 7.73
C ALA A 106 20.33 0.93 8.41
N VAL A 107 21.48 1.44 7.94
CA VAL A 107 22.79 1.21 8.55
C VAL A 107 22.88 1.83 9.95
N GLU A 108 22.36 3.04 10.13
CA GLU A 108 22.30 3.72 11.42
C GLU A 108 21.39 2.99 12.42
N PHE A 109 20.21 2.55 11.98
CA PHE A 109 19.28 1.76 12.79
C PHE A 109 19.91 0.43 13.26
N ASN A 110 20.57 -0.32 12.36
CA ASN A 110 21.24 -1.57 12.72
C ASN A 110 22.44 -1.34 13.66
N SER A 111 23.16 -0.22 13.50
CA SER A 111 24.29 0.12 14.38
C SER A 111 23.82 0.44 15.81
N ASN A 112 22.59 0.94 15.97
CA ASN A 112 21.99 1.25 17.27
C ASN A 112 21.29 0.05 17.95
N ILE A 113 21.12 -1.10 17.26
CA ILE A 113 20.51 -2.32 17.82
C ILE A 113 21.52 -3.18 18.59
N VAL A 114 22.83 -2.99 18.39
CA VAL A 114 23.85 -3.73 19.15
C VAL A 114 24.17 -3.01 20.46
N SER A 115 23.34 -3.27 21.49
CA SER A 115 23.78 -3.58 22.87
C SER A 115 22.59 -3.62 23.86
N PRO A 116 21.97 -4.78 24.12
CA PRO A 116 21.52 -5.05 25.48
C PRO A 116 22.79 -5.39 26.27
N ASN A 117 23.24 -4.44 27.09
CA ASN A 117 24.25 -4.70 28.12
C ASN A 117 23.64 -5.73 29.10
N ILE A 118 23.91 -7.02 28.90
CA ILE A 118 23.61 -8.04 29.90
C ILE A 118 24.79 -8.02 30.87
N ASP A 119 24.83 -7.01 31.73
CA ASP A 119 25.70 -7.04 32.90
C ASP A 119 25.21 -8.16 33.82
N SER A 120 26.04 -9.20 33.98
CA SER A 120 25.91 -10.27 34.97
C SER A 120 27.00 -10.12 36.03
#